data_AF-A0A8B4Q9Y0-F1
#
_entry.id   AF-A0A8B4Q9Y0-F1
#
_cell.length_a   1.000
_cell.length_b   1.000
_cell.length_c   1.000
_cell.angle_alpha   90.00
_cell.angle_beta   90.00
_cell.angle_gamma   90.00
#
_symmetry.space_group_name_H-M   'P 1'
#
loop_
_entity.id
_entity.type
_entity.pdbx_description
1 polymer ?
#
loop_
_entity_poly.entity_id
_entity_poly.type
_entity_poly.pdbx_seq_one_letter_code
_entity_poly.pdbx_strand_id
1 'polypeptide(L)'
;MEFWEGVGVLNVWKMISIVFISLIFTLNIAPFIASAQKAQIDFSEGNYDDFREDLNGGWTFFPDQYLTPEKVKKELKNNKGIDVKAPYFIKPKYREMKGLGTYSTVISLPDDFVGKWLQLYIPIQLSNYKVFIDDQLLTENKQNILMNTASDRSIQTPSPIFLVHDRKLRVTYQMVDFPVENAGIRKSMMIGNEKAIKKYTDQQDFLHIFLIGGITLIGMISLVLYIFKREERSFIAFSLFCFLTSTWGFFTDAYLVTVFYDGIEWATAVRFAYLLPELVILLYLYYLTITFEDAVNKWAMVFYYVVMWITIVITITTETVVFQNTFVFANILLTPFYIYFFISILRKVNWKNRLEILTLIGISLVFLASLHDIYQIMISGNSIHYTFLALAVFIAIQCFILSREFALQWSEIECLNTELVKWNETLDEKIKIRTAKLEESNMKLRSLALLDGLTGAFNRHYFNKNYENLFQKHLEVGEPFSVLIIDVDEFKKYNDYYGHIEGDKLLRKLVDVLIKNLPISAQFTRYGGEEFAILLDRMGFEELEQLAEQLREVTEQLQLPHLGRDRGVVTISIGGISLHNSYYDDALEVLKIADEQLYLAKNSGRNQVKIKNLG
;
A
#
# COMPACT_ATOMS: atom_id res chain seq x y z
N MET A 1 16.22 12.79 -13.03
CA MET A 1 15.39 13.97 -13.32
C MET A 1 15.75 14.63 -14.65
N GLU A 2 16.99 14.55 -15.15
CA GLU A 2 17.44 15.28 -16.35
C GLU A 2 17.00 14.71 -17.72
N PHE A 3 16.64 13.42 -17.83
CA PHE A 3 16.23 12.85 -19.13
C PHE A 3 14.85 13.33 -19.61
N TRP A 4 14.03 13.89 -18.70
CA TRP A 4 12.64 14.27 -18.98
C TRP A 4 12.39 15.79 -19.04
N GLU A 5 13.38 16.62 -18.74
CA GLU A 5 13.26 18.09 -18.88
C GLU A 5 13.30 18.56 -20.33
N GLY A 6 13.83 17.74 -21.25
CA GLY A 6 13.84 18.04 -22.70
C GLY A 6 12.55 17.71 -23.45
N VAL A 7 11.62 16.94 -22.85
CA VAL A 7 10.34 16.58 -23.49
C VAL A 7 9.29 17.58 -23.05
N GLY A 8 9.34 18.77 -23.64
CA GLY A 8 8.40 19.86 -23.37
C GLY A 8 6.95 19.43 -23.57
N VAL A 9 6.03 20.07 -22.85
CA VAL A 9 4.56 19.89 -22.94
C VAL A 9 4.05 19.85 -24.39
N LEU A 10 4.74 20.53 -25.32
CA LEU A 10 4.49 20.50 -26.76
C LEU A 10 4.65 19.12 -27.42
N ASN A 11 5.59 18.29 -26.95
CA ASN A 11 5.82 16.93 -27.46
C ASN A 11 4.75 15.96 -26.95
N VAL A 12 4.21 16.18 -25.76
CA VAL A 12 3.05 15.44 -25.25
C VAL A 12 1.81 15.78 -26.09
N TRP A 13 1.58 17.06 -26.42
CA TRP A 13 0.51 17.45 -27.35
C TRP A 13 0.71 16.92 -28.78
N LYS A 14 1.95 16.79 -29.26
CA LYS A 14 2.26 16.14 -30.54
C LYS A 14 1.98 14.64 -30.52
N MET A 15 2.33 13.93 -29.44
CA MET A 15 1.95 12.53 -29.26
C MET A 15 0.42 12.37 -29.15
N ILE A 16 -0.25 13.24 -28.39
CA ILE A 16 -1.71 13.26 -28.26
C ILE A 16 -2.36 13.48 -29.61
N SER A 17 -1.89 14.45 -30.40
CA SER A 17 -2.43 14.70 -31.73
C SER A 17 -2.12 13.55 -32.69
N ILE A 18 -0.98 12.87 -32.62
CA ILE A 18 -0.71 11.69 -33.45
C ILE A 18 -1.63 10.52 -33.08
N VAL A 19 -1.85 10.24 -31.79
CA VAL A 19 -2.78 9.19 -31.34
C VAL A 19 -4.22 9.55 -31.67
N PHE A 20 -4.62 10.81 -31.47
CA PHE A 20 -5.97 11.30 -31.76
C PHE A 20 -6.25 11.38 -33.27
N ILE A 21 -5.27 11.77 -34.08
CA ILE A 21 -5.34 11.73 -35.55
C ILE A 21 -5.36 10.28 -36.04
N SER A 22 -4.56 9.38 -35.45
CA SER A 22 -4.63 7.95 -35.74
C SER A 22 -5.99 7.36 -35.40
N LEU A 23 -6.60 7.78 -34.27
CA LEU A 23 -7.94 7.35 -33.86
C LEU A 23 -9.03 7.90 -34.80
N ILE A 24 -8.93 9.17 -35.20
CA ILE A 24 -9.83 9.80 -36.19
C ILE A 24 -9.69 9.15 -37.57
N PHE A 25 -8.47 8.76 -37.97
CA PHE A 25 -8.25 8.02 -39.21
C PHE A 25 -8.85 6.61 -39.15
N THR A 26 -8.83 5.93 -37.99
CA THR A 26 -9.57 4.67 -37.80
C THR A 26 -11.10 4.86 -37.70
N LEU A 27 -11.56 6.05 -37.27
CA LEU A 27 -12.99 6.41 -37.19
C LEU A 27 -13.59 6.82 -38.55
N ASN A 28 -12.77 7.16 -39.55
CA ASN A 28 -13.21 7.46 -40.90
C ASN A 28 -13.28 6.20 -41.77
N ILE A 29 -14.13 5.25 -41.38
CA ILE A 29 -14.65 4.26 -42.33
C ILE A 29 -15.97 4.82 -42.83
N ALA A 30 -15.90 5.51 -43.98
CA ALA A 30 -17.08 5.91 -44.72
C ALA A 30 -18.03 4.70 -44.87
N PRO A 31 -19.35 4.86 -44.69
CA PRO A 31 -20.28 3.82 -45.12
C PRO A 31 -20.10 3.68 -46.63
N PHE A 32 -19.53 2.55 -47.06
CA PHE A 32 -19.31 2.26 -48.47
C PHE A 32 -20.67 2.05 -49.14
N ILE A 33 -21.28 3.15 -49.61
CA ILE A 33 -22.45 3.11 -50.49
C ILE A 33 -21.89 3.00 -51.91
N ALA A 34 -21.67 1.77 -52.38
CA ALA A 34 -21.63 1.52 -53.81
C ALA A 34 -22.97 0.92 -54.25
N SER A 35 -23.44 1.38 -55.40
CA SER A 35 -24.49 0.71 -56.18
C SER A 35 -24.09 -0.74 -56.43
N ALA A 36 -24.99 -1.70 -56.16
CA ALA A 36 -24.77 -3.11 -56.42
C ALA A 36 -24.40 -3.34 -57.89
N GLN A 37 -23.19 -3.84 -58.15
CA GLN A 37 -22.88 -4.56 -59.39
C GLN A 37 -23.46 -5.98 -59.28
N LYS A 38 -23.64 -6.64 -60.45
CA LYS A 38 -24.19 -8.00 -60.61
C LYS A 38 -23.69 -8.95 -59.53
N ALA A 39 -24.52 -9.93 -59.12
CA ALA A 39 -24.22 -10.94 -58.10
C ALA A 39 -23.13 -11.96 -58.48
N GLN A 40 -21.95 -11.44 -58.82
CA GLN A 40 -20.75 -12.17 -59.17
C GLN A 40 -19.56 -11.49 -58.49
N ILE A 41 -18.71 -12.30 -57.89
CA ILE A 41 -17.43 -11.88 -57.30
C ILE A 41 -16.34 -12.50 -58.18
N ASP A 42 -15.40 -11.67 -58.63
CA ASP A 42 -14.36 -12.08 -59.58
C ASP A 42 -12.99 -12.01 -58.90
N PHE A 43 -12.33 -13.16 -58.80
CA PHE A 43 -10.97 -13.35 -58.28
C PHE A 43 -10.05 -13.88 -59.39
N SER A 44 -10.30 -13.53 -60.65
CA SER A 44 -9.56 -14.03 -61.81
C SER A 44 -8.05 -13.75 -61.82
N GLU A 45 -7.55 -12.89 -60.92
CA GLU A 45 -6.14 -12.63 -60.68
C GLU A 45 -5.79 -13.05 -59.25
N GLY A 46 -4.98 -14.11 -59.06
CA GLY A 46 -4.58 -14.56 -57.72
C GLY A 46 -3.55 -15.68 -57.74
N ASN A 47 -2.63 -15.66 -56.79
CA ASN A 47 -1.68 -16.76 -56.55
C ASN A 47 -2.24 -17.67 -55.45
N TYR A 48 -2.33 -18.98 -55.73
CA TYR A 48 -2.84 -19.96 -54.77
C TYR A 48 -2.10 -19.99 -53.43
N ASP A 49 -0.79 -19.79 -53.40
CA ASP A 49 0.03 -20.02 -52.19
C ASP A 49 -0.30 -19.06 -51.03
N ASP A 50 -0.75 -17.85 -51.35
CA ASP A 50 -1.16 -16.83 -50.36
C ASP A 50 -2.61 -16.37 -50.59
N PHE A 51 -3.42 -17.17 -51.30
CA PHE A 51 -4.77 -16.78 -51.65
C PHE A 51 -5.68 -16.69 -50.42
N ARG A 52 -6.16 -15.48 -50.15
CA ARG A 52 -7.22 -15.19 -49.18
C ARG A 52 -7.98 -13.96 -49.63
N GLU A 53 -9.27 -14.13 -49.87
CA GLU A 53 -10.15 -13.07 -50.32
C GLU A 53 -11.44 -13.05 -49.49
N ASP A 54 -11.94 -11.84 -49.21
CA ASP A 54 -13.24 -11.68 -48.58
C ASP A 54 -14.34 -11.82 -49.63
N LEU A 55 -15.44 -12.49 -49.29
CA LEU A 55 -16.63 -12.59 -50.15
C LEU A 55 -17.47 -11.30 -50.15
N ASN A 56 -16.79 -10.16 -50.19
CA ASN A 56 -17.34 -8.82 -50.27
C ASN A 56 -17.76 -8.55 -51.72
N GLY A 57 -19.04 -8.25 -51.96
CA GLY A 57 -19.50 -8.03 -53.33
C GLY A 57 -20.99 -8.21 -53.52
N GLY A 58 -21.40 -8.40 -54.77
CA GLY A 58 -22.79 -8.62 -55.14
C GLY A 58 -23.27 -10.02 -54.73
N TRP A 59 -24.35 -10.05 -53.96
CA TRP A 59 -25.10 -11.25 -53.60
C TRP A 59 -26.55 -11.05 -54.03
N THR A 60 -27.24 -12.11 -54.42
CA THR A 60 -28.69 -12.08 -54.58
C THR A 60 -29.34 -12.63 -53.33
N PHE A 61 -30.22 -11.84 -52.72
CA PHE A 61 -30.96 -12.18 -51.52
C PHE A 61 -32.42 -12.52 -51.85
N PHE A 62 -32.89 -13.65 -51.33
CA PHE A 62 -34.24 -14.15 -51.43
C PHE A 62 -34.92 -14.08 -50.06
N PRO A 63 -35.66 -13.00 -49.76
CA PRO A 63 -36.33 -12.85 -48.48
C PRO A 63 -37.47 -13.85 -48.31
N ASP A 64 -37.68 -14.33 -47.08
CA ASP A 64 -38.74 -15.28 -46.68
C ASP A 64 -38.75 -16.61 -47.45
N GLN A 65 -37.66 -16.92 -48.14
CA GLN A 65 -37.54 -18.12 -48.95
C GLN A 65 -36.33 -18.94 -48.51
N TYR A 66 -36.59 -20.20 -48.17
CA TYR A 66 -35.57 -21.21 -47.88
C TYR A 66 -35.38 -22.09 -49.13
N LEU A 67 -34.47 -21.70 -50.00
CA LEU A 67 -34.31 -22.28 -51.35
C LEU A 67 -33.09 -23.19 -51.43
N THR A 68 -33.28 -24.44 -51.87
CA THR A 68 -32.15 -25.31 -52.25
C THR A 68 -31.38 -24.74 -53.44
N PRO A 69 -30.10 -25.10 -53.64
CA PRO A 69 -29.30 -24.55 -54.74
C PRO A 69 -29.94 -24.69 -56.14
N GLU A 70 -30.60 -25.82 -56.40
CA GLU A 70 -31.37 -26.02 -57.64
C GLU A 70 -32.52 -25.02 -57.80
N LYS A 71 -33.27 -24.75 -56.72
CA LYS A 71 -34.36 -23.77 -56.72
C LYS A 71 -33.83 -22.36 -56.89
N VAL A 72 -32.70 -22.02 -56.28
CA VAL A 72 -32.02 -20.74 -56.50
C VAL A 72 -31.67 -20.55 -57.97
N LYS A 73 -31.09 -21.57 -58.63
CA LYS A 73 -30.80 -21.52 -60.08
C LYS A 73 -32.07 -21.25 -60.90
N LYS A 74 -33.21 -21.82 -60.50
CA LYS A 74 -34.51 -21.60 -61.16
C LYS A 74 -35.06 -20.19 -60.92
N GLU A 75 -35.04 -19.69 -59.69
CA GLU A 75 -35.54 -18.35 -59.35
C GLU A 75 -34.68 -17.24 -59.97
N LEU A 76 -33.36 -17.43 -60.05
CA LEU A 76 -32.45 -16.52 -60.76
C LEU A 76 -32.75 -16.44 -62.27
N LYS A 77 -33.06 -17.57 -62.91
CA LYS A 77 -33.51 -17.59 -64.32
C LYS A 77 -34.82 -16.82 -64.53
N ASN A 78 -35.65 -16.74 -63.48
CA ASN A 78 -36.90 -15.99 -63.48
C ASN A 78 -36.71 -14.51 -63.07
N ASN A 79 -35.47 -14.00 -62.97
CA ASN A 79 -35.14 -12.64 -62.51
C ASN A 79 -35.77 -12.28 -61.17
N LYS A 80 -35.89 -13.25 -60.27
CA LYS A 80 -36.35 -13.03 -58.89
C LYS A 80 -35.15 -12.95 -57.94
N GLY A 81 -35.36 -12.24 -56.84
CA GLY A 81 -34.32 -11.95 -55.84
C GLY A 81 -33.94 -10.47 -55.84
N ILE A 82 -33.25 -10.05 -54.79
CA ILE A 82 -32.82 -8.66 -54.58
C ILE A 82 -31.30 -8.66 -54.58
N ASP A 83 -30.68 -7.91 -55.49
CA ASP A 83 -29.24 -7.73 -55.45
C ASP A 83 -28.85 -6.85 -54.26
N VAL A 84 -28.01 -7.40 -53.40
CA VAL A 84 -27.51 -6.80 -52.18
C VAL A 84 -25.99 -6.88 -52.17
N LYS A 85 -25.34 -5.95 -51.47
CA LYS A 85 -23.89 -6.01 -51.29
C LYS A 85 -23.57 -6.59 -49.92
N ALA A 86 -22.99 -7.80 -49.85
CA ALA A 86 -22.55 -8.35 -48.58
C ALA A 86 -21.16 -7.82 -48.17
N PRO A 87 -20.88 -7.61 -46.87
CA PRO A 87 -21.77 -7.79 -45.73
C PRO A 87 -22.96 -6.81 -45.79
N TYR A 88 -24.17 -7.32 -45.60
CA TYR A 88 -25.42 -6.60 -45.85
C TYR A 88 -26.34 -6.69 -44.65
N PHE A 89 -26.77 -5.54 -44.14
CA PHE A 89 -27.84 -5.43 -43.17
C PHE A 89 -29.18 -5.39 -43.89
N ILE A 90 -30.12 -6.24 -43.47
CA ILE A 90 -31.50 -6.12 -43.95
C ILE A 90 -32.08 -4.78 -43.47
N LYS A 91 -32.43 -3.91 -44.43
CA LYS A 91 -33.01 -2.58 -44.15
C LYS A 91 -34.30 -2.67 -43.32
N PRO A 92 -34.67 -1.63 -42.56
CA PRO A 92 -35.90 -1.58 -41.75
C PRO A 92 -37.20 -1.84 -42.54
N LYS A 93 -37.21 -1.64 -43.86
CA LYS A 93 -38.35 -1.91 -44.76
C LYS A 93 -38.77 -3.39 -44.79
N TYR A 94 -37.93 -4.27 -44.27
CA TYR A 94 -38.08 -5.71 -44.29
C TYR A 94 -38.35 -6.30 -42.90
N ARG A 95 -38.78 -5.46 -41.94
CA ARG A 95 -39.07 -5.83 -40.53
C ARG A 95 -40.17 -6.88 -40.32
N GLU A 96 -41.01 -7.14 -41.33
CA GLU A 96 -42.12 -8.12 -41.25
C GLU A 96 -41.76 -9.55 -41.70
N MET A 97 -40.47 -9.83 -41.95
CA MET A 97 -40.01 -11.14 -42.45
C MET A 97 -40.14 -12.24 -41.40
N LYS A 98 -40.43 -13.46 -41.86
CA LYS A 98 -40.60 -14.69 -41.06
C LYS A 98 -39.30 -15.30 -40.55
N GLY A 99 -38.21 -14.53 -40.52
CA GLY A 99 -36.90 -15.00 -40.07
C GLY A 99 -36.28 -16.06 -41.01
N LEU A 100 -36.63 -16.07 -42.30
CA LEU A 100 -36.11 -16.99 -43.30
C LEU A 100 -35.45 -16.20 -44.44
N GLY A 101 -34.34 -16.69 -44.98
CA GLY A 101 -33.75 -16.09 -46.17
C GLY A 101 -32.65 -16.93 -46.80
N THR A 102 -32.46 -16.76 -48.10
CA THR A 102 -31.37 -17.40 -48.85
C THR A 102 -30.53 -16.34 -49.55
N TYR A 103 -29.22 -16.36 -49.38
CA TYR A 103 -28.25 -15.58 -50.12
C TYR A 103 -27.54 -16.47 -51.14
N SER A 104 -27.29 -15.96 -52.34
CA SER A 104 -26.47 -16.66 -53.32
C SER A 104 -25.55 -15.70 -54.06
N THR A 105 -24.32 -16.14 -54.31
CA THR A 105 -23.37 -15.43 -55.18
C THR A 105 -22.61 -16.44 -56.04
N VAL A 106 -22.03 -15.96 -57.14
CA VAL A 106 -21.15 -16.75 -58.01
C VAL A 106 -19.74 -16.18 -57.92
N ILE A 107 -18.79 -17.01 -57.53
CA ILE A 107 -17.38 -16.67 -57.43
C ILE A 107 -16.67 -17.19 -58.68
N SER A 108 -15.84 -16.36 -59.30
CA SER A 108 -14.96 -16.75 -60.40
C SER A 108 -13.52 -16.84 -59.91
N LEU A 109 -12.92 -18.02 -59.98
CA LEU A 109 -11.54 -18.28 -59.57
C LEU A 109 -10.59 -18.27 -60.78
N PRO A 110 -9.27 -18.24 -60.57
CA PRO A 110 -8.27 -18.50 -61.62
C PRO A 110 -8.28 -19.98 -62.08
N ASP A 111 -7.83 -20.24 -63.31
CA ASP A 111 -7.86 -21.60 -63.88
C ASP A 111 -6.93 -22.58 -63.15
N ASP A 112 -5.84 -22.09 -62.54
CA ASP A 112 -4.88 -22.90 -61.79
C ASP A 112 -5.39 -23.33 -60.39
N PHE A 113 -6.60 -22.93 -60.00
CA PHE A 113 -7.23 -23.33 -58.75
C PHE A 113 -8.06 -24.60 -58.88
N VAL A 114 -8.44 -25.00 -60.09
CA VAL A 114 -9.20 -26.23 -60.35
C VAL A 114 -8.36 -27.44 -59.93
N GLY A 115 -8.97 -28.33 -59.14
CA GLY A 115 -8.28 -29.49 -58.55
C GLY A 115 -7.48 -29.19 -57.28
N LYS A 116 -7.47 -27.95 -56.79
CA LYS A 116 -6.87 -27.57 -55.49
C LYS A 116 -7.94 -27.49 -54.40
N TRP A 117 -7.50 -27.67 -53.16
CA TRP A 117 -8.36 -27.52 -51.98
C TRP A 117 -8.43 -26.06 -51.55
N LEU A 118 -9.63 -25.57 -51.29
CA LEU A 118 -9.88 -24.27 -50.68
C LEU A 118 -10.66 -24.45 -49.38
N GLN A 119 -10.52 -23.47 -48.50
CA GLN A 119 -11.21 -23.39 -47.24
C GLN A 119 -12.15 -22.18 -47.26
N LEU A 120 -13.36 -22.37 -46.75
CA LEU A 120 -14.33 -21.31 -46.55
C LEU A 120 -14.41 -20.99 -45.06
N TYR A 121 -13.83 -19.87 -44.64
CA TYR A 121 -13.96 -19.40 -43.27
C TYR A 121 -15.29 -18.67 -43.09
N ILE A 122 -16.13 -19.18 -42.19
CA ILE A 122 -17.40 -18.58 -41.84
C ILE A 122 -17.27 -17.98 -40.42
N PRO A 123 -17.23 -16.64 -40.28
CA PRO A 123 -17.21 -16.02 -38.97
C PRO A 123 -18.52 -16.31 -38.22
N ILE A 124 -18.50 -16.17 -36.89
CA ILE A 124 -19.66 -16.43 -36.02
C ILE A 124 -20.89 -15.70 -36.55
N GLN A 125 -21.93 -16.48 -36.86
CA GLN A 125 -23.23 -15.96 -37.29
C GLN A 125 -24.24 -16.14 -36.17
N LEU A 126 -25.08 -15.13 -35.95
CA LEU A 126 -26.13 -15.14 -34.92
C LEU A 126 -27.41 -15.89 -35.36
N SER A 127 -27.40 -16.50 -36.55
CA SER A 127 -28.52 -17.24 -37.14
C SER A 127 -28.13 -18.70 -37.37
N ASN A 128 -29.13 -19.59 -37.39
CA ASN A 128 -28.90 -20.95 -37.86
C ASN A 128 -28.75 -20.92 -39.37
N TYR A 129 -27.79 -21.67 -39.91
CA TYR A 129 -27.49 -21.60 -41.33
C TYR A 129 -27.05 -22.93 -41.94
N LYS A 130 -27.22 -23.02 -43.26
CA LYS A 130 -26.61 -24.03 -44.10
C LYS A 130 -25.86 -23.36 -45.24
N VAL A 131 -24.65 -23.81 -45.50
CA VAL A 131 -23.81 -23.30 -46.59
C VAL A 131 -23.59 -24.40 -47.60
N PHE A 132 -23.86 -24.08 -48.87
CA PHE A 132 -23.67 -24.96 -50.00
C PHE A 132 -22.66 -24.34 -50.95
N ILE A 133 -21.81 -25.20 -51.53
CA ILE A 133 -21.01 -24.88 -52.70
C ILE A 133 -21.56 -25.70 -53.84
N ASP A 134 -21.96 -25.00 -54.90
CA ASP A 134 -22.75 -25.51 -56.01
C ASP A 134 -24.01 -26.22 -55.50
N ASP A 135 -24.05 -27.55 -55.54
CA ASP A 135 -25.19 -28.36 -55.08
C ASP A 135 -24.86 -29.22 -53.85
N GLN A 136 -23.62 -29.14 -53.32
CA GLN A 136 -23.17 -29.91 -52.15
C GLN A 136 -23.27 -29.11 -50.86
N LEU A 137 -23.83 -29.73 -49.81
CA LEU A 137 -23.83 -29.17 -48.47
C LEU A 137 -22.41 -29.19 -47.91
N LEU A 138 -21.87 -28.01 -47.61
CA LEU A 138 -20.51 -27.86 -47.09
C LEU A 138 -20.47 -27.89 -45.56
N THR A 139 -21.37 -27.13 -44.92
CA THR A 139 -21.50 -27.09 -43.47
C THR A 139 -22.91 -26.65 -43.07
N GLU A 140 -23.30 -27.04 -41.86
CA GLU A 140 -24.54 -26.61 -41.23
C GLU A 140 -24.31 -26.27 -39.76
N ASN A 141 -24.90 -25.15 -39.33
CA ASN A 141 -25.05 -24.84 -37.91
C ASN A 141 -26.41 -25.41 -37.47
N LYS A 142 -26.38 -26.70 -37.07
CA LYS A 142 -27.46 -27.59 -36.58
C LYS A 142 -28.34 -28.33 -37.64
N GLN A 143 -28.71 -29.57 -37.30
CA GLN A 143 -29.46 -30.55 -38.11
C GLN A 143 -30.99 -30.32 -38.21
N ASN A 144 -31.63 -29.60 -37.27
CA ASN A 144 -33.10 -29.50 -37.22
C ASN A 144 -33.57 -28.05 -37.00
N ILE A 145 -33.88 -27.39 -38.10
CA ILE A 145 -34.11 -25.95 -38.23
C ILE A 145 -35.53 -25.51 -37.80
N LEU A 146 -36.42 -26.46 -37.51
CA LEU A 146 -37.83 -26.21 -37.20
C LEU A 146 -38.14 -26.08 -35.70
N MET A 147 -37.15 -26.17 -34.80
CA MET A 147 -37.36 -25.99 -33.35
C MET A 147 -36.86 -24.62 -32.88
N ASN A 148 -37.79 -23.88 -32.27
CA ASN A 148 -37.71 -22.46 -31.91
C ASN A 148 -36.95 -22.21 -30.59
N THR A 149 -35.84 -22.91 -30.34
CA THR A 149 -35.11 -22.85 -29.06
C THR A 149 -33.71 -22.25 -29.24
N ALA A 150 -33.49 -21.08 -28.65
CA ALA A 150 -32.23 -20.32 -28.70
C ALA A 150 -31.02 -21.03 -28.05
N SER A 151 -31.24 -22.13 -27.31
CA SER A 151 -30.22 -22.90 -26.57
C SER A 151 -29.24 -23.69 -27.45
N ASP A 152 -29.55 -23.92 -28.74
CA ASP A 152 -28.83 -24.91 -29.55
C ASP A 152 -27.93 -24.32 -30.66
N ARG A 153 -27.49 -23.07 -30.53
CA ARG A 153 -26.57 -22.44 -31.51
C ARG A 153 -25.13 -22.92 -31.26
N SER A 154 -24.34 -23.15 -32.31
CA SER A 154 -22.89 -23.41 -32.15
C SER A 154 -22.11 -22.09 -32.13
N ILE A 155 -21.11 -22.00 -31.24
CA ILE A 155 -20.12 -20.90 -31.17
C ILE A 155 -18.95 -21.15 -32.13
N GLN A 156 -18.84 -22.36 -32.71
CA GLN A 156 -17.72 -22.69 -33.58
C GLN A 156 -17.79 -21.86 -34.87
N THR A 157 -16.62 -21.42 -35.35
CA THR A 157 -16.41 -20.85 -36.68
C THR A 157 -16.06 -21.99 -37.63
N PRO A 158 -17.05 -22.62 -38.30
CA PRO A 158 -16.73 -23.70 -39.21
C PRO A 158 -15.87 -23.14 -40.34
N SER A 159 -14.78 -23.86 -40.59
CA SER A 159 -13.84 -23.55 -41.65
C SER A 159 -13.67 -24.77 -42.56
N PRO A 160 -14.76 -25.24 -43.21
CA PRO A 160 -14.77 -26.44 -44.02
C PRO A 160 -13.87 -26.29 -45.25
N ILE A 161 -13.24 -27.40 -45.63
CA ILE A 161 -12.36 -27.50 -46.79
C ILE A 161 -13.12 -28.22 -47.90
N PHE A 162 -12.98 -27.75 -49.14
CA PHE A 162 -13.61 -28.34 -50.32
C PHE A 162 -12.68 -28.32 -51.52
N LEU A 163 -12.92 -29.24 -52.46
CA LEU A 163 -12.18 -29.34 -53.70
C LEU A 163 -12.83 -28.46 -54.77
N VAL A 164 -12.03 -27.65 -55.47
CA VAL A 164 -12.52 -26.82 -56.58
C VAL A 164 -12.67 -27.68 -57.84
N HIS A 165 -13.91 -27.83 -58.31
CA HIS A 165 -14.22 -28.64 -59.51
C HIS A 165 -14.35 -27.79 -60.78
N ASP A 166 -14.84 -26.56 -60.65
CA ASP A 166 -15.04 -25.61 -61.75
C ASP A 166 -14.51 -24.23 -61.33
N ARG A 167 -14.12 -23.44 -62.33
CA ARG A 167 -13.68 -22.05 -62.18
C ARG A 167 -14.79 -21.18 -61.60
N LYS A 168 -16.05 -21.47 -61.93
CA LYS A 168 -17.21 -20.75 -61.41
C LYS A 168 -17.90 -21.57 -60.33
N LEU A 169 -17.79 -21.08 -59.10
CA LEU A 169 -18.40 -21.72 -57.93
C LEU A 169 -19.60 -20.90 -57.47
N ARG A 170 -20.72 -21.55 -57.18
CA ARG A 170 -21.86 -20.90 -56.55
C ARG A 170 -21.83 -21.11 -55.05
N VAL A 171 -21.81 -20.03 -54.28
CA VAL A 171 -22.01 -20.11 -52.83
C VAL A 171 -23.47 -19.80 -52.53
N THR A 172 -24.14 -20.69 -51.81
CA THR A 172 -25.52 -20.50 -51.34
C THR A 172 -25.54 -20.57 -49.82
N TYR A 173 -25.93 -19.47 -49.16
CA TYR A 173 -26.03 -19.34 -47.71
C TYR A 173 -27.50 -19.23 -47.33
N GLN A 174 -28.04 -20.29 -46.72
CA GLN A 174 -29.41 -20.31 -46.21
C GLN A 174 -29.39 -19.96 -44.73
N MET A 175 -30.28 -19.08 -44.28
CA MET A 175 -30.43 -18.70 -42.88
C MET A 175 -31.87 -18.83 -42.38
N VAL A 176 -32.01 -19.21 -41.12
CA VAL A 176 -33.30 -19.34 -40.41
C VAL A 176 -33.16 -18.82 -38.98
N ASP A 177 -34.29 -18.35 -38.43
CA ASP A 177 -34.45 -17.93 -37.03
C ASP A 177 -33.51 -16.77 -36.63
N PHE A 178 -33.53 -15.70 -37.43
CA PHE A 178 -32.91 -14.45 -37.05
C PHE A 178 -33.98 -13.48 -36.48
N PRO A 179 -33.73 -12.82 -35.34
CA PRO A 179 -34.45 -11.59 -35.02
C PRO A 179 -34.23 -10.62 -36.18
N VAL A 180 -35.28 -9.95 -36.68
CA VAL A 180 -35.17 -9.14 -37.90
C VAL A 180 -34.14 -8.01 -37.78
N GLU A 181 -33.83 -7.59 -36.55
CA GLU A 181 -32.79 -6.61 -36.21
C GLU A 181 -31.35 -7.13 -36.39
N ASN A 182 -31.17 -8.47 -36.46
CA ASN A 182 -29.89 -9.16 -36.62
C ASN A 182 -29.79 -9.96 -37.93
N ALA A 183 -30.68 -9.68 -38.88
CA ALA A 183 -30.80 -10.43 -40.13
C ALA A 183 -29.69 -10.10 -41.15
N GLY A 184 -29.06 -11.13 -41.72
CA GLY A 184 -28.10 -11.02 -42.82
C GLY A 184 -26.67 -11.45 -42.50
N ILE A 185 -25.77 -11.29 -43.48
CA ILE A 185 -24.34 -11.62 -43.35
C ILE A 185 -23.64 -10.42 -42.71
N ARG A 186 -23.34 -10.50 -41.40
CA ARG A 186 -22.82 -9.36 -40.62
C ARG A 186 -21.30 -9.19 -40.73
N LYS A 187 -20.58 -10.30 -40.70
CA LYS A 187 -19.13 -10.38 -40.94
C LYS A 187 -18.91 -11.14 -42.24
N SER A 188 -17.99 -10.65 -43.06
CA SER A 188 -17.69 -11.24 -44.37
C SER A 188 -17.15 -12.65 -44.21
N MET A 189 -17.72 -13.60 -44.96
CA MET A 189 -17.12 -14.90 -45.16
C MET A 189 -15.84 -14.73 -45.98
N MET A 190 -14.85 -15.60 -45.76
CA MET A 190 -13.58 -15.55 -46.49
C MET A 190 -13.34 -16.87 -47.20
N ILE A 191 -12.76 -16.81 -48.38
CA ILE A 191 -12.30 -17.97 -49.13
C ILE A 191 -10.78 -17.88 -49.28
N GLY A 192 -10.09 -18.99 -49.12
CA GLY A 192 -8.63 -18.99 -49.17
C GLY A 192 -8.06 -20.38 -49.14
N ASN A 193 -6.74 -20.49 -49.28
CA ASN A 193 -6.07 -21.73 -48.93
C ASN A 193 -5.95 -21.85 -47.39
N GLU A 194 -5.68 -23.06 -46.90
CA GLU A 194 -5.63 -23.31 -45.44
C GLU A 194 -4.55 -22.47 -44.73
N LYS A 195 -3.39 -22.31 -45.37
CA LYS A 195 -2.25 -21.58 -44.80
C LYS A 195 -2.57 -20.08 -44.62
N ALA A 196 -3.18 -19.45 -45.62
CA ALA A 196 -3.49 -18.04 -45.62
C ALA A 196 -4.65 -17.71 -44.68
N ILE A 197 -5.69 -18.56 -44.64
CA ILE A 197 -6.78 -18.41 -43.67
C ILE A 197 -6.25 -18.58 -42.24
N LYS A 198 -5.47 -19.62 -41.97
CA LYS A 198 -4.88 -19.83 -40.64
C LYS A 198 -3.96 -18.69 -40.22
N LYS A 199 -3.09 -18.22 -41.11
CA LYS A 199 -2.23 -17.06 -40.85
C LYS A 199 -3.05 -15.82 -40.49
N TYR A 200 -4.17 -15.59 -41.19
CA TYR A 200 -5.06 -14.48 -40.90
C TYR A 200 -5.77 -14.63 -39.54
N THR A 201 -6.33 -15.79 -39.22
CA THR A 201 -6.98 -16.04 -37.93
C THR A 201 -5.99 -15.90 -36.77
N ASP A 202 -4.80 -16.50 -36.90
CA ASP A 202 -3.74 -16.41 -35.89
C ASP A 202 -3.31 -14.94 -35.68
N GLN A 203 -3.23 -14.13 -36.74
CA GLN A 203 -2.89 -12.71 -36.64
C GLN A 203 -3.97 -11.86 -35.97
N GLN A 204 -5.25 -12.16 -36.21
CA GLN A 204 -6.36 -11.47 -35.55
C GLN A 204 -6.41 -11.79 -34.06
N ASP A 205 -6.26 -13.08 -33.71
CA ASP A 205 -6.35 -13.54 -32.32
C ASP A 205 -5.11 -13.15 -31.50
N PHE A 206 -3.94 -13.04 -32.12
CA PHE A 206 -2.68 -12.72 -31.44
C PHE A 206 -2.75 -11.45 -30.61
N LEU A 207 -3.26 -10.34 -31.16
CA LEU A 207 -3.35 -9.07 -30.44
C LEU A 207 -4.25 -9.21 -29.21
N HIS A 208 -5.40 -9.88 -29.34
CA HIS A 208 -6.33 -10.09 -28.24
C HIS A 208 -5.71 -10.95 -27.13
N ILE A 209 -5.07 -12.07 -27.47
CA ILE A 209 -4.38 -12.96 -26.51
C ILE A 209 -3.24 -12.20 -25.81
N PHE A 210 -2.46 -11.44 -26.56
CA PHE A 210 -1.38 -10.62 -26.01
C PHE A 210 -1.89 -9.59 -25.00
N LEU A 211 -2.98 -8.88 -25.32
CA LEU A 211 -3.60 -7.91 -24.42
C LEU A 211 -4.16 -8.58 -23.16
N ILE A 212 -4.85 -9.72 -23.29
CA ILE A 212 -5.36 -10.51 -22.16
C ILE A 212 -4.21 -10.92 -21.22
N GLY A 213 -3.11 -11.44 -21.78
CA GLY A 213 -1.92 -11.79 -21.02
C GLY A 213 -1.30 -10.59 -20.29
N GLY A 214 -1.16 -9.46 -20.97
CA GLY A 214 -0.64 -8.22 -20.40
C GLY A 214 -1.50 -7.67 -19.26
N ILE A 215 -2.83 -7.62 -19.44
CA ILE A 215 -3.76 -7.17 -18.41
C ILE A 215 -3.72 -8.11 -17.20
N THR A 216 -3.64 -9.42 -17.43
CA THR A 216 -3.53 -10.42 -16.34
C THR A 216 -2.26 -10.21 -15.52
N LEU A 217 -1.12 -9.99 -16.19
CA LEU A 217 0.15 -9.72 -15.53
C LEU A 217 0.09 -8.43 -14.69
N ILE A 218 -0.50 -7.36 -15.23
CA ILE A 218 -0.71 -6.10 -14.48
C ILE A 218 -1.62 -6.34 -13.26
N GLY A 219 -2.66 -7.14 -13.41
CA GLY A 219 -3.53 -7.55 -12.30
C GLY A 219 -2.79 -8.29 -11.20
N MET A 220 -1.87 -9.19 -11.56
CA MET A 220 -0.98 -9.90 -10.62
C MET A 220 -0.01 -8.95 -9.91
N ILE A 221 0.65 -8.05 -10.65
CA ILE A 221 1.56 -7.05 -10.08
C ILE A 221 0.80 -6.19 -9.05
N SER A 222 -0.39 -5.73 -9.41
CA SER A 222 -1.25 -4.92 -8.54
C SER A 222 -1.68 -5.68 -7.27
N LEU A 223 -1.92 -7.00 -7.38
CA LEU A 223 -2.20 -7.85 -6.22
C LEU A 223 -0.98 -7.96 -5.30
N VAL A 224 0.23 -8.10 -5.86
CA VAL A 224 1.47 -8.14 -5.08
C VAL A 224 1.68 -6.81 -4.35
N LEU A 225 1.47 -5.67 -5.02
CA LEU A 225 1.55 -4.35 -4.38
C LEU A 225 0.56 -4.20 -3.22
N TYR A 226 -0.66 -4.72 -3.37
CA TYR A 226 -1.63 -4.78 -2.27
C TYR A 226 -1.15 -5.62 -1.07
N ILE A 227 -0.48 -6.75 -1.31
CA ILE A 227 0.06 -7.59 -0.22
C ILE A 227 1.08 -6.82 0.61
N PHE A 228 1.94 -6.01 -0.04
CA PHE A 228 2.90 -5.15 0.64
C PHE A 228 2.22 -3.95 1.33
N LYS A 229 1.12 -3.43 0.78
CA LYS A 229 0.43 -2.23 1.29
C LYS A 229 -1.07 -2.45 1.45
N ARG A 230 -1.46 -3.26 2.43
CA ARG A 230 -2.86 -3.66 2.67
C ARG A 230 -3.82 -2.52 3.03
N GLU A 231 -3.29 -1.38 3.47
CA GLU A 231 -4.07 -0.19 3.82
C GLU A 231 -4.62 0.53 2.58
N GLU A 232 -3.93 0.44 1.44
CA GLU A 232 -4.35 1.10 0.20
C GLU A 232 -5.31 0.21 -0.61
N ARG A 233 -6.60 0.48 -0.44
CA ARG A 233 -7.69 -0.26 -1.12
C ARG A 233 -7.67 -0.11 -2.64
N SER A 234 -7.00 0.91 -3.18
CA SER A 234 -6.88 1.16 -4.62
C SER A 234 -6.23 -0.02 -5.35
N PHE A 235 -5.21 -0.66 -4.75
CA PHE A 235 -4.52 -1.78 -5.38
C PHE A 235 -5.38 -3.03 -5.55
N ILE A 236 -6.17 -3.39 -4.52
CA ILE A 236 -7.05 -4.56 -4.61
C ILE A 236 -8.22 -4.31 -5.57
N ALA A 237 -8.81 -3.11 -5.55
CA ALA A 237 -9.86 -2.73 -6.48
C ALA A 237 -9.35 -2.76 -7.94
N PHE A 238 -8.17 -2.20 -8.19
CA PHE A 238 -7.54 -2.19 -9.50
C PHE A 238 -7.13 -3.60 -9.97
N SER A 239 -6.63 -4.44 -9.07
CA SER A 239 -6.29 -5.84 -9.38
C SER A 239 -7.52 -6.65 -9.80
N LEU A 240 -8.62 -6.57 -9.04
CA LEU A 240 -9.88 -7.23 -9.37
C LEU A 240 -10.44 -6.73 -10.71
N PHE A 241 -10.37 -5.43 -10.95
CA PHE A 241 -10.74 -4.82 -12.22
C PHE A 241 -9.92 -5.38 -13.40
N CYS A 242 -8.61 -5.55 -13.24
CA CYS A 242 -7.75 -6.13 -14.28
C CYS A 242 -8.10 -7.60 -14.55
N PHE A 243 -8.25 -8.44 -13.52
CA PHE A 243 -8.60 -9.85 -13.70
C PHE A 243 -9.94 -10.03 -14.39
N LEU A 244 -10.92 -9.21 -14.02
CA LEU A 244 -12.23 -9.26 -14.63
C LEU A 244 -12.21 -8.77 -16.08
N THR A 245 -11.44 -7.71 -16.39
CA THR A 245 -11.25 -7.23 -17.77
C THR A 245 -10.55 -8.28 -18.63
N SER A 246 -9.52 -8.94 -18.10
CA SER A 246 -8.86 -10.06 -18.78
C SER A 246 -9.83 -11.21 -19.06
N THR A 247 -10.63 -11.59 -18.08
CA THR A 247 -11.63 -12.64 -18.20
C THR A 247 -12.66 -12.29 -19.28
N TRP A 248 -13.13 -11.03 -19.31
CA TRP A 248 -14.01 -10.53 -20.36
C TRP A 248 -13.39 -10.69 -21.75
N GLY A 249 -12.09 -10.43 -21.90
CA GLY A 249 -11.36 -10.57 -23.17
C GLY A 249 -11.58 -11.92 -23.86
N PHE A 250 -11.69 -13.02 -23.11
CA PHE A 250 -11.92 -14.36 -23.68
C PHE A 250 -13.30 -14.55 -24.32
N PHE A 251 -14.28 -13.71 -23.96
CA PHE A 251 -15.66 -13.78 -24.42
C PHE A 251 -16.02 -12.66 -25.44
N THR A 252 -15.02 -11.90 -25.91
CA THR A 252 -15.19 -10.88 -26.98
C THR A 252 -15.35 -11.53 -28.37
N ASP A 253 -15.39 -10.72 -29.44
CA ASP A 253 -15.67 -11.07 -30.85
C ASP A 253 -15.13 -12.39 -31.43
N ALA A 254 -14.02 -12.93 -30.92
CA ALA A 254 -13.43 -14.20 -31.36
C ALA A 254 -13.88 -15.43 -30.54
N TYR A 255 -14.63 -15.22 -29.44
CA TYR A 255 -14.93 -16.22 -28.42
C TYR A 255 -13.71 -17.13 -28.17
N LEU A 256 -12.57 -16.52 -27.86
CA LEU A 256 -11.30 -17.21 -27.62
C LEU A 256 -11.44 -18.34 -26.59
N VAL A 257 -12.45 -18.27 -25.71
CA VAL A 257 -12.82 -19.37 -24.83
C VAL A 257 -12.97 -20.72 -25.55
N THR A 258 -13.45 -20.73 -26.81
CA THR A 258 -13.60 -21.93 -27.63
C THR A 258 -12.26 -22.57 -27.99
N VAL A 259 -11.17 -21.79 -28.08
CA VAL A 259 -9.80 -22.32 -28.28
C VAL A 259 -9.36 -23.16 -27.09
N PHE A 260 -9.85 -22.85 -25.88
CA PHE A 260 -9.46 -23.53 -24.63
C PHE A 260 -10.46 -24.61 -24.21
N TYR A 261 -11.74 -24.46 -24.56
CA TYR A 261 -12.80 -25.37 -24.17
C TYR A 261 -13.96 -25.37 -25.18
N ASP A 262 -14.08 -26.48 -25.92
CA ASP A 262 -15.11 -26.68 -26.95
C ASP A 262 -16.51 -27.02 -26.41
N GLY A 263 -16.65 -27.30 -25.10
CA GLY A 263 -17.90 -27.79 -24.51
C GLY A 263 -18.85 -26.72 -23.96
N ILE A 264 -18.57 -25.42 -24.16
CA ILE A 264 -19.45 -24.35 -23.65
C ILE A 264 -20.66 -24.20 -24.57
N GLU A 265 -21.85 -24.24 -23.97
CA GLU A 265 -23.10 -23.92 -24.66
C GLU A 265 -23.12 -22.44 -25.08
N TRP A 266 -23.61 -22.16 -26.30
CA TRP A 266 -23.67 -20.79 -26.84
C TRP A 266 -24.44 -19.83 -25.94
N ALA A 267 -25.58 -20.26 -25.40
CA ALA A 267 -26.37 -19.41 -24.50
C ALA A 267 -25.56 -19.00 -23.26
N THR A 268 -24.74 -19.91 -22.72
CA THR A 268 -23.84 -19.64 -21.60
C THR A 268 -22.70 -18.70 -21.98
N ALA A 269 -22.04 -18.92 -23.12
CA ALA A 269 -20.97 -18.03 -23.58
C ALA A 269 -21.47 -16.61 -23.82
N VAL A 270 -22.62 -16.46 -24.49
CA VAL A 270 -23.25 -15.15 -24.72
C VAL A 270 -23.62 -14.51 -23.39
N ARG A 271 -24.16 -15.26 -22.43
CA ARG A 271 -24.46 -14.71 -21.10
C ARG A 271 -23.20 -14.15 -20.42
N PHE A 272 -22.06 -14.85 -20.48
CA PHE A 272 -20.79 -14.33 -19.97
C PHE A 272 -20.31 -13.09 -20.75
N ALA A 273 -20.47 -13.07 -22.08
CA ALA A 273 -20.08 -11.94 -22.92
C ALA A 273 -20.83 -10.64 -22.58
N TYR A 274 -22.04 -10.73 -22.00
CA TYR A 274 -22.82 -9.59 -21.53
C TYR A 274 -22.63 -9.29 -20.04
N LEU A 275 -22.52 -10.32 -19.19
CA LEU A 275 -22.36 -10.16 -17.74
C LEU A 275 -20.98 -9.60 -17.35
N LEU A 276 -19.91 -10.08 -17.98
CA LEU A 276 -18.54 -9.65 -17.64
C LEU A 276 -18.32 -8.15 -17.87
N PRO A 277 -18.70 -7.53 -19.03
CA PRO A 277 -18.54 -6.10 -19.21
C PRO A 277 -19.36 -5.26 -18.22
N GLU A 278 -20.54 -5.72 -17.78
CA GLU A 278 -21.31 -5.05 -16.72
C GLU A 278 -20.55 -5.02 -15.39
N LEU A 279 -19.92 -6.14 -15.02
CA LEU A 279 -19.10 -6.20 -13.82
C LEU A 279 -17.81 -5.38 -13.98
N VAL A 280 -17.22 -5.33 -15.19
CA VAL A 280 -16.01 -4.54 -15.50
C VAL A 280 -16.31 -3.06 -15.32
N ILE A 281 -17.41 -2.55 -15.88
CA ILE A 281 -17.76 -1.13 -15.74
C ILE A 281 -18.09 -0.76 -14.29
N LEU A 282 -18.71 -1.68 -13.54
CA LEU A 282 -18.99 -1.50 -12.12
C LEU A 282 -17.69 -1.34 -11.31
N LEU A 283 -16.72 -2.24 -11.50
CA LEU A 283 -15.41 -2.14 -10.83
C LEU A 283 -14.58 -0.95 -11.32
N TYR A 284 -14.65 -0.61 -12.61
CA TYR A 284 -13.97 0.54 -13.19
C TYR A 284 -14.46 1.85 -12.55
N LEU A 285 -15.77 2.06 -12.49
CA LEU A 285 -16.31 3.27 -11.86
C LEU A 285 -16.06 3.28 -10.35
N TYR A 286 -16.14 2.13 -9.67
CA TYR A 286 -15.76 2.02 -8.27
C TYR A 286 -14.31 2.43 -8.04
N TYR A 287 -13.37 1.93 -8.85
CA TYR A 287 -11.95 2.34 -8.81
C TYR A 287 -11.82 3.86 -8.97
N LEU A 288 -12.50 4.45 -9.96
CA LEU A 288 -12.47 5.90 -10.17
C LEU A 288 -13.05 6.71 -9.00
N THR A 289 -14.05 6.20 -8.27
CA THR A 289 -14.55 6.87 -7.07
C THR A 289 -13.57 6.83 -5.90
N ILE A 290 -12.70 5.82 -5.82
CA ILE A 290 -11.60 5.79 -4.85
C ILE A 290 -10.50 6.79 -5.26
N THR A 291 -10.17 6.86 -6.55
CA THR A 291 -9.14 7.76 -7.07
C THR A 291 -9.56 9.24 -7.00
N PHE A 292 -10.83 9.55 -7.31
CA PHE A 292 -11.38 10.90 -7.29
C PHE A 292 -12.47 11.02 -6.22
N GLU A 293 -12.03 11.12 -4.96
CA GLU A 293 -12.91 11.22 -3.82
C GLU A 293 -13.87 12.42 -3.93
N ASP A 294 -15.14 12.20 -3.55
CA ASP A 294 -16.22 13.19 -3.62
C ASP A 294 -16.44 13.84 -5.00
N ALA A 295 -16.05 13.17 -6.10
CA ALA A 295 -16.33 13.67 -7.45
C ALA A 295 -17.81 13.55 -7.84
N VAL A 296 -18.51 12.54 -7.30
CA VAL A 296 -19.84 12.14 -7.75
C VAL A 296 -20.80 12.09 -6.57
N ASN A 297 -22.03 12.54 -6.79
CA ASN A 297 -23.06 12.51 -5.75
C ASN A 297 -23.43 11.07 -5.36
N LYS A 298 -23.51 10.79 -4.05
CA LYS A 298 -23.88 9.47 -3.52
C LYS A 298 -25.18 8.91 -4.10
N TRP A 299 -26.19 9.74 -4.32
CA TRP A 299 -27.49 9.30 -4.83
C TRP A 299 -27.43 8.94 -6.32
N ALA A 300 -26.59 9.62 -7.10
CA ALA A 300 -26.33 9.24 -8.48
C ALA A 300 -25.64 7.87 -8.55
N MET A 301 -24.70 7.60 -7.66
CA MET A 301 -24.06 6.28 -7.54
C MET A 301 -25.06 5.20 -7.11
N VAL A 302 -25.94 5.47 -6.15
CA VAL A 302 -26.99 4.52 -5.75
C VAL A 302 -27.92 4.20 -6.92
N PHE A 303 -28.38 5.21 -7.67
CA PHE A 303 -29.19 5.00 -8.86
C PHE A 303 -28.47 4.10 -9.88
N TYR A 304 -27.21 4.40 -10.17
CA TYR A 304 -26.39 3.58 -11.07
C TYR A 304 -26.30 2.12 -10.60
N TYR A 305 -25.96 1.89 -9.34
CA TYR A 305 -25.84 0.52 -8.81
C TYR A 305 -27.16 -0.24 -8.86
N VAL A 306 -28.30 0.42 -8.59
CA VAL A 306 -29.62 -0.22 -8.68
C VAL A 306 -29.91 -0.67 -10.11
N VAL A 307 -29.68 0.18 -11.12
CA VAL A 307 -29.88 -0.17 -12.53
C VAL A 307 -28.96 -1.32 -12.95
N MET A 308 -27.68 -1.28 -12.54
CA MET A 308 -26.71 -2.34 -12.83
C MET A 308 -27.13 -3.67 -12.21
N TRP A 309 -27.51 -3.69 -10.93
CA TRP A 309 -27.96 -4.91 -10.25
C TRP A 309 -29.21 -5.52 -10.89
N ILE A 310 -30.18 -4.69 -11.27
CA ILE A 310 -31.37 -5.16 -12.00
C ILE A 310 -30.95 -5.81 -13.32
N THR A 311 -30.05 -5.18 -14.07
CA THR A 311 -29.58 -5.71 -15.36
C THR A 311 -28.83 -7.04 -15.19
N ILE A 312 -27.93 -7.13 -14.20
CA ILE A 312 -27.22 -8.38 -13.85
C ILE A 312 -28.19 -9.51 -13.53
N VAL A 313 -29.21 -9.25 -12.70
CA VAL A 313 -30.23 -10.25 -12.33
C VAL A 313 -31.01 -10.72 -13.57
N ILE A 314 -31.39 -9.79 -14.45
CA ILE A 314 -32.08 -10.12 -15.70
C ILE A 314 -31.17 -10.96 -16.61
N THR A 315 -29.90 -10.60 -16.76
CA THR A 315 -28.91 -11.34 -17.57
C THR A 315 -28.72 -12.77 -17.10
N ILE A 316 -28.74 -13.01 -15.79
CA ILE A 316 -28.59 -14.36 -15.22
C ILE A 316 -29.86 -15.21 -15.36
N THR A 317 -31.03 -14.61 -15.18
CA THR A 317 -32.29 -15.36 -14.99
C THR A 317 -33.12 -15.54 -16.26
N THR A 318 -32.91 -14.70 -17.28
CA THR A 318 -33.78 -14.67 -18.47
C THR A 318 -33.14 -15.30 -19.71
N GLU A 319 -33.97 -15.51 -20.74
CA GLU A 319 -33.55 -15.99 -22.05
C GLU A 319 -32.75 -14.93 -22.84
N THR A 320 -31.95 -15.39 -23.81
CA THR A 320 -30.99 -14.56 -24.55
C THR A 320 -31.59 -13.31 -25.18
N VAL A 321 -32.78 -13.43 -25.77
CA VAL A 321 -33.44 -12.28 -26.43
C VAL A 321 -33.83 -11.20 -25.41
N VAL A 322 -34.28 -11.61 -24.21
CA VAL A 322 -34.74 -10.68 -23.18
C VAL A 322 -33.55 -9.88 -22.64
N PHE A 323 -32.50 -10.55 -22.18
CA PHE A 323 -31.37 -9.83 -21.58
C PHE A 323 -30.58 -8.99 -22.59
N GLN A 324 -30.47 -9.39 -23.85
CA GLN A 324 -29.80 -8.59 -24.88
C GLN A 324 -30.52 -7.25 -25.11
N ASN A 325 -31.85 -7.27 -25.15
CA ASN A 325 -32.66 -6.05 -25.28
C ASN A 325 -32.59 -5.18 -24.03
N THR A 326 -32.67 -5.80 -22.84
CA THR A 326 -32.52 -5.09 -21.57
C THR A 326 -31.15 -4.43 -21.45
N PHE A 327 -30.07 -5.11 -21.86
CA PHE A 327 -28.72 -4.56 -21.86
C PHE A 327 -28.61 -3.27 -22.69
N VAL A 328 -29.14 -3.27 -23.91
CA VAL A 328 -29.13 -2.07 -24.77
C VAL A 328 -29.94 -0.93 -24.12
N PHE A 329 -31.13 -1.23 -23.61
CA PHE A 329 -31.97 -0.24 -22.94
C PHE A 329 -31.29 0.35 -21.69
N ALA A 330 -30.69 -0.49 -20.85
CA ALA A 330 -29.97 -0.08 -19.65
C ALA A 330 -28.78 0.82 -19.98
N ASN A 331 -28.00 0.51 -21.02
CA ASN A 331 -26.88 1.35 -21.44
C ASN A 331 -27.33 2.72 -21.96
N ILE A 332 -28.44 2.78 -22.72
CA ILE A 332 -29.04 4.06 -23.14
C ILE A 332 -29.51 4.86 -21.91
N LEU A 333 -30.20 4.21 -20.97
CA LEU A 333 -30.68 4.85 -19.74
C LEU A 333 -29.54 5.39 -18.88
N LEU A 334 -28.40 4.69 -18.83
CA LEU A 334 -27.21 5.08 -18.06
C LEU A 334 -26.29 6.07 -18.80
N THR A 335 -26.51 6.33 -20.10
CA THR A 335 -25.68 7.27 -20.87
C THR A 335 -25.60 8.68 -20.27
N PRO A 336 -26.71 9.30 -19.82
CA PRO A 336 -26.65 10.58 -19.10
C PRO A 336 -25.84 10.51 -17.81
N PHE A 337 -25.89 9.38 -17.10
CA PHE A 337 -25.07 9.16 -15.91
C PHE A 337 -23.58 9.09 -16.26
N TYR A 338 -23.19 8.37 -17.32
CA TYR A 338 -21.78 8.33 -17.77
C TYR A 338 -21.25 9.71 -18.18
N ILE A 339 -22.07 10.51 -18.88
CA ILE A 339 -21.72 11.90 -19.23
C ILE A 339 -21.55 12.75 -17.96
N TYR A 340 -22.49 12.67 -17.02
CA TYR A 340 -22.40 13.37 -15.74
C TYR A 340 -21.15 12.96 -14.97
N PHE A 341 -20.87 11.66 -14.86
CA PHE A 341 -19.70 11.11 -14.17
C PHE A 341 -18.40 11.66 -14.77
N PHE A 342 -18.29 11.67 -16.10
CA PHE A 342 -17.13 12.20 -16.80
C PHE A 342 -16.94 13.70 -16.55
N ILE A 343 -18.01 14.51 -16.62
CA ILE A 343 -17.97 15.95 -16.31
C ILE A 343 -17.58 16.19 -14.85
N SER A 344 -18.08 15.37 -13.93
CA SER A 344 -17.74 15.42 -12.51
C SER A 344 -16.23 15.22 -12.28
N ILE A 345 -15.62 14.24 -12.96
CA ILE A 345 -14.17 14.02 -12.90
C ILE A 345 -13.41 15.21 -13.49
N LEU A 346 -13.82 15.72 -14.67
CA LEU A 346 -13.18 16.88 -15.32
C LEU A 346 -13.09 18.10 -14.39
N ARG A 347 -14.09 18.30 -13.52
CA ARG A 347 -14.13 19.41 -12.55
C ARG A 347 -13.20 19.20 -11.35
N LYS A 348 -12.86 17.95 -11.02
CA LYS A 348 -12.03 17.59 -9.86
C LYS A 348 -10.54 17.46 -10.20
N VAL A 349 -10.21 17.14 -11.45
CA VAL A 349 -8.81 17.00 -11.90
C VAL A 349 -8.02 18.27 -11.63
N ASN A 350 -6.89 18.11 -10.95
CA ASN A 350 -5.91 19.16 -10.76
C ASN A 350 -5.04 19.31 -12.01
N TRP A 351 -5.33 20.34 -12.80
CA TRP A 351 -4.60 20.66 -14.04
C TRP A 351 -3.12 21.02 -13.85
N LYS A 352 -2.63 21.14 -12.62
CA LYS A 352 -1.18 21.28 -12.33
C LYS A 352 -0.49 19.92 -12.16
N ASN A 353 -1.23 18.87 -11.82
CA ASN A 353 -0.69 17.54 -11.59
C ASN A 353 -0.67 16.74 -12.92
N ARG A 354 0.54 16.48 -13.43
CA ARG A 354 0.73 15.74 -14.69
C ARG A 354 0.15 14.32 -14.65
N LEU A 355 0.14 13.67 -13.49
CA LEU A 355 -0.39 12.31 -13.36
C LEU A 355 -1.92 12.29 -13.47
N GLU A 356 -2.60 13.24 -12.83
CA GLU A 356 -4.06 13.33 -12.92
C GLU A 356 -4.53 13.65 -14.34
N ILE A 357 -3.77 14.47 -15.08
CA ILE A 357 -4.01 14.70 -16.52
C ILE A 357 -3.84 13.39 -17.29
N LEU A 358 -2.80 12.60 -17.00
CA LEU A 358 -2.57 11.32 -17.67
C LEU A 358 -3.71 10.32 -17.38
N THR A 359 -4.20 10.27 -16.14
CA THR A 359 -5.40 9.52 -15.76
C THR A 359 -6.62 9.99 -16.53
N LEU A 360 -6.84 11.31 -16.65
CA LEU A 360 -7.95 11.88 -17.41
C LEU A 360 -7.88 11.52 -18.90
N ILE A 361 -6.69 11.49 -19.51
CA ILE A 361 -6.50 11.05 -20.89
C ILE A 361 -6.97 9.60 -21.06
N GLY A 362 -6.57 8.71 -20.15
CA GLY A 362 -7.01 7.32 -20.16
C GLY A 362 -8.53 7.18 -20.01
N ILE A 363 -9.14 7.93 -19.08
CA ILE A 363 -10.60 7.94 -18.88
C ILE A 363 -11.32 8.46 -20.12
N SER A 364 -10.80 9.51 -20.76
CA SER A 364 -11.36 10.09 -21.98
C SER A 364 -11.31 9.11 -23.15
N LEU A 365 -10.21 8.35 -23.28
CA LEU A 365 -10.07 7.30 -24.28
C LEU A 365 -11.14 6.22 -24.10
N VAL A 366 -11.33 5.73 -22.87
CA VAL A 366 -12.35 4.72 -22.54
C VAL A 366 -13.75 5.27 -22.79
N PHE A 367 -14.03 6.52 -22.42
CA PHE A 367 -15.33 7.16 -22.63
C PHE A 367 -15.68 7.34 -24.12
N LEU A 368 -14.71 7.78 -24.94
CA LEU A 368 -14.92 7.91 -26.38
C LEU A 368 -15.09 6.55 -27.06
N ALA A 369 -14.31 5.55 -26.65
CA ALA A 369 -14.43 4.19 -27.16
C ALA A 369 -15.79 3.57 -26.81
N SER A 370 -16.30 3.78 -25.60
CA SER A 370 -17.61 3.25 -25.20
C SER A 370 -18.76 3.91 -25.95
N LEU A 371 -18.71 5.23 -26.17
CA LEU A 371 -19.70 5.93 -27.01
C LEU A 371 -19.68 5.40 -28.46
N HIS A 372 -18.48 5.16 -29.00
CA HIS A 372 -18.35 4.60 -30.34
C HIS A 372 -18.92 3.19 -30.41
N ASP A 373 -18.62 2.32 -29.45
CA ASP A 373 -19.11 0.94 -29.44
C ASP A 373 -20.64 0.90 -29.31
N ILE A 374 -21.23 1.74 -28.45
CA ILE A 374 -22.70 1.90 -28.34
C ILE A 374 -23.28 2.35 -29.69
N TYR A 375 -22.67 3.35 -30.33
CA TYR A 375 -23.11 3.85 -31.65
C TYR A 375 -23.05 2.78 -32.74
N GLN A 376 -21.96 2.00 -32.79
CA GLN A 376 -21.82 0.90 -33.74
C GLN A 376 -22.84 -0.21 -33.51
N ILE A 377 -23.06 -0.61 -32.25
CA ILE A 377 -24.09 -1.57 -31.88
C ILE A 377 -25.48 -1.10 -32.35
N MET A 378 -25.76 0.21 -32.29
CA MET A 378 -27.05 0.74 -32.75
C MET A 378 -27.23 0.77 -34.27
N ILE A 379 -26.16 1.01 -35.05
CA ILE A 379 -26.27 1.26 -36.50
C ILE A 379 -25.93 0.05 -37.35
N SER A 380 -24.81 -0.61 -37.03
CA SER A 380 -24.35 -1.79 -37.74
C SER A 380 -24.63 -3.05 -36.94
N GLY A 381 -24.85 -2.94 -35.63
CA GLY A 381 -24.99 -4.10 -34.75
C GLY A 381 -23.74 -4.99 -34.68
N ASN A 382 -22.70 -4.70 -35.45
CA ASN A 382 -21.36 -5.19 -35.23
C ASN A 382 -20.72 -4.30 -34.18
N SER A 383 -20.20 -4.88 -33.12
CA SER A 383 -19.27 -4.21 -32.24
C SER A 383 -17.88 -4.43 -32.78
N ILE A 384 -17.14 -3.37 -33.10
CA ILE A 384 -15.68 -3.44 -32.98
C ILE A 384 -15.43 -3.09 -31.52
N HIS A 385 -14.85 -3.98 -30.72
CA HIS A 385 -14.67 -3.75 -29.28
C HIS A 385 -13.53 -2.77 -28.96
N TYR A 386 -13.63 -1.51 -29.41
CA TYR A 386 -12.61 -0.49 -29.11
C TYR A 386 -12.53 -0.19 -27.62
N THR A 387 -13.62 -0.39 -26.87
CA THR A 387 -13.62 -0.23 -25.40
C THR A 387 -12.61 -1.16 -24.74
N PHE A 388 -12.47 -2.40 -25.22
CA PHE A 388 -11.50 -3.35 -24.64
C PHE A 388 -10.05 -2.88 -24.84
N LEU A 389 -9.72 -2.40 -26.04
CA LEU A 389 -8.41 -1.81 -26.33
C LEU A 389 -8.16 -0.55 -25.49
N ALA A 390 -9.17 0.31 -25.36
CA ALA A 390 -9.06 1.54 -24.57
C ALA A 390 -8.85 1.23 -23.08
N LEU A 391 -9.52 0.21 -22.54
CA LEU A 391 -9.29 -0.28 -21.19
C LEU A 391 -7.86 -0.82 -21.00
N ALA A 392 -7.32 -1.56 -21.97
CA ALA A 392 -5.95 -2.05 -21.90
C ALA A 392 -4.93 -0.90 -21.79
N VAL A 393 -5.11 0.15 -22.59
CA VAL A 393 -4.29 1.38 -22.53
C VAL A 393 -4.46 2.10 -21.19
N PHE A 394 -5.70 2.25 -20.71
CA PHE A 394 -5.97 2.83 -19.40
C PHE A 394 -5.30 2.05 -18.28
N ILE A 395 -5.41 0.71 -18.27
CA ILE A 395 -4.79 -0.18 -17.29
C ILE A 395 -3.27 -0.02 -17.31
N ALA A 396 -2.64 0.04 -18.48
CA ALA A 396 -1.19 0.26 -18.58
C ALA A 396 -0.78 1.63 -17.99
N ILE A 397 -1.53 2.69 -18.29
CA ILE A 397 -1.31 4.03 -17.72
C ILE A 397 -1.45 4.00 -16.19
N GLN A 398 -2.53 3.41 -15.67
CA GLN A 398 -2.77 3.34 -14.23
C GLN A 398 -1.72 2.50 -13.51
N CYS A 399 -1.29 1.37 -14.09
CA CYS A 399 -0.20 0.56 -13.55
C CYS A 399 1.08 1.38 -13.37
N PHE A 400 1.44 2.20 -14.36
CA PHE A 400 2.60 3.08 -14.27
C PHE A 400 2.45 4.12 -13.15
N ILE A 401 1.29 4.77 -13.05
CA ILE A 401 1.01 5.79 -12.03
C ILE A 401 1.10 5.18 -10.63
N LEU A 402 0.38 4.09 -10.38
CA LEU A 402 0.37 3.38 -9.10
C LEU A 402 1.77 2.88 -8.71
N SER A 403 2.52 2.32 -9.67
CA SER A 403 3.90 1.86 -9.41
C SER A 403 4.83 3.02 -9.04
N ARG A 404 4.67 4.18 -9.67
CA ARG A 404 5.45 5.38 -9.35
C ARG A 404 5.10 5.94 -7.97
N GLU A 405 3.82 6.03 -7.64
CA GLU A 405 3.36 6.49 -6.32
C GLU A 405 3.88 5.59 -5.21
N PHE A 406 3.79 4.27 -5.41
CA PHE A 406 4.36 3.29 -4.49
C PHE A 406 5.86 3.50 -4.30
N ALA A 407 6.63 3.66 -5.39
CA ALA A 407 8.07 3.88 -5.31
C ALA A 407 8.46 5.18 -4.58
N LEU A 408 7.71 6.27 -4.80
CA LEU A 408 7.96 7.54 -4.13
C LEU A 408 7.66 7.45 -2.62
N GLN A 409 6.52 6.89 -2.26
CA GLN A 409 6.15 6.67 -0.86
C GLN A 409 7.15 5.75 -0.15
N TRP A 410 7.62 4.70 -0.83
CA TRP A 410 8.64 3.81 -0.29
C TRP A 410 9.95 4.55 0.02
N SER A 411 10.40 5.40 -0.90
CA SER A 411 11.59 6.22 -0.71
C SER A 411 11.43 7.21 0.46
N GLU A 412 10.24 7.78 0.64
CA GLU A 412 9.95 8.69 1.76
C GLU A 412 9.96 7.94 3.10
N ILE A 413 9.35 6.77 3.15
CA ILE A 413 9.35 5.90 4.34
C ILE A 413 10.78 5.51 4.72
N GLU A 414 11.63 5.16 3.74
CA GLU A 414 13.02 4.80 3.98
C GLU A 414 13.85 5.98 4.51
N CYS A 415 13.62 7.18 3.96
CA CYS A 415 14.23 8.42 4.46
C CYS A 415 13.82 8.70 5.91
N LEU A 416 12.51 8.66 6.19
CA LEU A 416 11.97 8.93 7.51
C LEU A 416 12.46 7.92 8.55
N ASN A 417 12.57 6.64 8.18
CA ASN A 417 13.09 5.60 9.06
C ASN A 417 14.58 5.84 9.37
N THR A 418 15.36 6.28 8.37
CA THR A 418 16.77 6.65 8.57
C THR A 418 16.92 7.86 9.51
N GLU A 419 16.07 8.88 9.36
CA GLU A 419 16.03 10.01 10.29
C GLU A 419 15.64 9.57 11.71
N LEU A 420 14.64 8.70 11.84
CA LEU A 420 14.19 8.18 13.14
C LEU A 420 15.32 7.46 13.88
N VAL A 421 16.10 6.63 13.18
CA VAL A 421 17.27 5.95 13.76
C VAL A 421 18.30 6.97 14.27
N LYS A 422 18.65 8.00 13.48
CA LYS A 422 19.58 9.06 13.90
C LYS A 422 19.07 9.84 15.12
N TRP A 423 17.77 10.12 15.17
CA TRP A 423 17.14 10.78 16.31
C TRP A 423 17.21 9.92 17.57
N ASN A 424 16.96 8.61 17.46
CA ASN A 424 17.09 7.69 18.58
C ASN A 424 18.53 7.66 19.13
N GLU A 425 19.54 7.55 18.26
CA GLU A 425 20.95 7.59 18.69
C GLU A 425 21.30 8.91 19.40
N THR A 426 20.85 10.04 18.85
CA THR A 426 21.09 11.36 19.45
C THR A 426 20.39 11.51 20.81
N LEU A 427 19.19 10.96 20.95
CA LEU A 427 18.44 10.98 22.20
C LEU A 427 19.14 10.11 23.26
N ASP A 428 19.60 8.92 22.88
CA ASP A 428 20.35 8.03 23.79
C ASP A 428 21.64 8.70 24.30
N GLU A 429 22.37 9.41 23.43
CA GLU A 429 23.54 10.18 23.83
C GLU A 429 23.18 11.31 24.81
N LYS A 430 22.13 12.08 24.50
CA LYS A 430 21.63 13.14 25.40
C LYS A 430 21.18 12.59 26.74
N ILE A 431 20.52 11.43 26.76
CA ILE A 431 20.12 10.74 27.99
C ILE A 431 21.37 10.38 28.79
N LYS A 432 22.36 9.71 28.19
CA LYS A 432 23.62 9.36 28.86
C LYS A 432 24.31 10.57 29.48
N ILE A 433 24.46 11.66 28.74
CA ILE A 433 25.11 12.89 29.22
C ILE A 433 24.31 13.49 30.39
N ARG A 434 22.98 13.56 30.30
CA ARG A 434 22.14 14.10 31.38
C ARG A 434 22.18 13.22 32.63
N THR A 435 22.15 11.91 32.47
CA THR A 435 22.24 10.97 33.60
C THR A 435 23.58 11.12 34.32
N ALA A 436 24.70 11.16 33.59
CA ALA A 436 26.03 11.36 34.17
C ALA A 436 26.13 12.70 34.92
N LYS A 437 25.60 13.80 34.34
CA LYS A 437 25.58 15.11 34.99
C LYS A 437 24.70 15.14 36.24
N LEU A 438 23.58 14.43 36.23
CA LEU A 438 22.69 14.30 37.37
C LEU A 438 23.36 13.53 38.51
N GLU A 439 24.03 12.42 38.19
CA GLU A 439 24.82 11.64 39.16
C GLU A 439 25.94 12.48 39.78
N GLU A 440 26.68 13.23 38.97
CA GLU A 440 27.71 14.15 39.46
C GLU A 440 27.14 15.21 40.41
N SER A 441 26.03 15.84 40.04
CA SER A 441 25.35 16.83 40.88
C SER A 441 24.84 16.21 42.18
N ASN A 442 24.29 15.00 42.12
CA ASN A 442 23.82 14.28 43.31
C ASN A 442 24.98 13.95 44.25
N MET A 443 26.14 13.54 43.73
CA MET A 443 27.33 13.29 44.55
C MET A 443 27.80 14.57 45.25
N LYS A 444 27.87 15.69 44.52
CA LYS A 444 28.24 17.01 45.09
C LYS A 444 27.26 17.48 46.17
N LEU A 445 25.96 17.34 45.93
CA LEU A 445 24.93 17.68 46.92
C LEU A 445 25.06 16.81 48.18
N ARG A 446 25.31 15.52 48.03
CA ARG A 446 25.56 14.62 49.17
C ARG A 446 26.79 15.05 49.97
N SER A 447 27.91 15.38 49.33
CA SER A 447 29.10 15.84 50.07
C SER A 447 28.85 17.16 50.81
N LEU A 448 28.15 18.11 50.20
CA LEU A 448 27.82 19.39 50.83
C LEU A 448 26.84 19.23 52.01
N ALA A 449 25.94 18.24 51.95
CA ALA A 449 24.99 17.99 53.01
C ALA A 449 25.61 17.32 54.25
N LEU A 450 26.73 16.59 54.10
CA LEU A 450 27.32 15.77 55.18
C LEU A 450 28.59 16.35 55.80
N LEU A 451 29.30 17.26 55.12
CA LEU A 451 30.57 17.81 55.59
C LEU A 451 30.41 19.24 56.13
N ASP A 452 31.28 19.62 57.08
CA ASP A 452 31.41 20.98 57.57
C ASP A 452 32.21 21.84 56.58
N GLY A 453 31.67 23.01 56.24
CA GLY A 453 32.23 23.88 55.20
C GLY A 453 33.59 24.52 55.52
N LEU A 454 33.99 24.57 56.80
CA LEU A 454 35.28 25.16 57.20
C LEU A 454 36.40 24.11 57.27
N THR A 455 36.09 22.95 57.84
CA THR A 455 37.07 21.94 58.26
C THR A 455 37.09 20.70 57.38
N GLY A 456 36.03 20.44 56.61
CA GLY A 456 35.91 19.22 55.81
C GLY A 456 35.63 17.94 56.62
N ALA A 457 35.56 18.03 57.95
CA ALA A 457 35.07 16.96 58.82
C ALA A 457 33.56 16.73 58.60
N PHE A 458 33.02 15.63 59.12
CA PHE A 458 31.56 15.46 59.12
C PHE A 458 30.89 16.57 59.93
N ASN A 459 29.68 16.97 59.51
CA ASN A 459 28.90 17.95 60.25
C ASN A 459 28.04 17.30 61.34
N ARG A 460 27.53 18.11 62.26
CA ARG A 460 26.65 17.66 63.36
C ARG A 460 25.46 16.81 62.90
N HIS A 461 24.90 17.10 61.72
CA HIS A 461 23.76 16.32 61.20
C HIS A 461 24.17 14.87 60.89
N TYR A 462 25.33 14.67 60.26
CA TYR A 462 25.89 13.35 60.01
C TYR A 462 26.16 12.59 61.32
N PHE A 463 26.74 13.26 62.32
CA PHE A 463 26.99 12.67 63.63
C PHE A 463 25.71 12.20 64.32
N ASN A 464 24.70 13.07 64.45
CA ASN A 464 23.46 12.72 65.14
C ASN A 464 22.80 11.47 64.54
N LYS A 465 22.74 11.41 63.19
CA LYS A 465 22.17 10.27 62.48
C LYS A 465 22.92 8.98 62.77
N ASN A 466 24.25 9.00 62.74
CA ASN A 466 25.05 7.80 62.95
C ASN A 466 25.14 7.40 64.43
N TYR A 467 25.10 8.38 65.33
CA TYR A 467 25.01 8.17 66.76
C TYR A 467 23.73 7.43 67.12
N GLU A 468 22.57 7.89 66.62
CA GLU A 468 21.29 7.20 66.80
C GLU A 468 21.36 5.75 66.29
N ASN A 469 21.96 5.52 65.12
CA ASN A 469 22.12 4.18 64.57
C ASN A 469 22.99 3.26 65.44
N LEU A 470 24.13 3.74 65.95
CA LEU A 470 24.98 2.94 66.83
C LEU A 470 24.33 2.68 68.18
N PHE A 471 23.60 3.65 68.72
CA PHE A 471 22.83 3.48 69.95
C PHE A 471 21.74 2.41 69.77
N GLN A 472 20.98 2.43 68.68
CA GLN A 472 19.99 1.37 68.39
C GLN A 472 20.65 0.01 68.20
N LYS A 473 21.79 -0.06 67.48
CA LYS A 473 22.55 -1.29 67.31
C LYS A 473 23.05 -1.86 68.65
N HIS A 474 23.45 -0.99 69.57
CA HIS A 474 23.81 -1.37 70.94
C HIS A 474 22.61 -1.96 71.69
N LEU A 475 21.42 -1.35 71.61
CA LEU A 475 20.21 -1.86 72.24
C LEU A 475 19.79 -3.23 71.67
N GLU A 476 19.93 -3.43 70.36
CA GLU A 476 19.50 -4.65 69.68
C GLU A 476 20.46 -5.84 69.86
N VAL A 477 21.78 -5.60 69.75
CA VAL A 477 22.79 -6.66 69.62
C VAL A 477 23.82 -6.62 70.76
N GLY A 478 23.81 -5.59 71.60
CA GLY A 478 24.74 -5.45 72.72
C GLY A 478 26.17 -5.05 72.32
N GLU A 479 26.39 -4.64 71.06
CA GLU A 479 27.73 -4.24 70.61
C GLU A 479 28.16 -2.92 71.27
N PRO A 480 29.37 -2.82 71.83
CA PRO A 480 29.81 -1.59 72.48
C PRO A 480 30.06 -0.48 71.46
N PHE A 481 29.84 0.77 71.87
CA PHE A 481 30.26 1.93 71.12
C PHE A 481 30.70 3.03 72.08
N SER A 482 31.48 3.97 71.56
CA SER A 482 32.09 5.03 72.35
C SER A 482 31.95 6.39 71.69
N VAL A 483 31.86 7.43 72.52
CA VAL A 483 31.78 8.82 72.10
C VAL A 483 32.83 9.65 72.83
N LEU A 484 33.54 10.49 72.08
CA LEU A 484 34.36 11.58 72.60
C LEU A 484 33.77 12.91 72.17
N ILE A 485 33.75 13.87 73.09
CA ILE A 485 33.48 15.29 72.83
C ILE A 485 34.74 16.06 73.21
N ILE A 486 35.22 16.85 72.27
CA ILE A 486 36.52 17.54 72.33
C ILE A 486 36.26 19.03 72.19
N ASP A 487 36.93 19.83 72.99
CA ASP A 487 36.88 21.29 72.90
C ASP A 487 38.28 21.89 72.92
N VAL A 488 38.50 22.90 72.10
CA VAL A 488 39.75 23.65 72.04
C VAL A 488 39.81 24.64 73.21
N ASP A 489 40.77 24.41 74.12
CA ASP A 489 40.87 25.15 75.36
C ASP A 489 41.11 26.65 75.12
N GLU A 490 40.22 27.48 75.68
CA GLU A 490 40.30 28.94 75.60
C GLU A 490 40.34 29.48 74.15
N PHE A 491 39.64 28.81 73.22
CA PHE A 491 39.58 29.20 71.81
C PHE A 491 39.05 30.62 71.58
N LYS A 492 38.10 31.09 72.41
CA LYS A 492 37.65 32.49 72.36
C LYS A 492 38.82 33.48 72.56
N LYS A 493 39.69 33.23 73.55
CA LYS A 493 40.89 34.07 73.77
C LYS A 493 41.86 33.98 72.59
N TYR A 494 41.94 32.82 71.94
CA TYR A 494 42.74 32.66 70.72
C TYR A 494 42.23 33.58 69.61
N ASN A 495 40.91 33.56 69.36
CA ASN A 495 40.26 34.44 68.39
C ASN A 495 40.39 35.92 68.75
N ASP A 496 40.24 36.28 70.02
CA ASP A 496 40.36 37.66 70.48
C ASP A 496 41.79 38.20 70.28
N TYR A 497 42.80 37.33 70.36
CA TYR A 497 44.20 37.70 70.19
C TYR A 497 44.68 37.67 68.73
N TYR A 498 44.38 36.60 67.98
CA TYR A 498 44.89 36.40 66.61
C TYR A 498 43.87 36.75 65.50
N GLY A 499 42.62 37.01 65.87
CA GLY A 499 41.51 37.20 64.93
C GLY A 499 40.90 35.88 64.44
N HIS A 500 39.64 35.94 64.03
CA HIS A 500 38.87 34.76 63.59
C HIS A 500 39.49 34.00 62.41
N ILE A 501 40.21 34.69 61.51
CA ILE A 501 40.87 34.05 60.35
C ILE A 501 41.95 33.08 60.81
N GLU A 502 42.74 33.43 61.83
CA GLU A 502 43.76 32.54 62.38
C GLU A 502 43.14 31.44 63.23
N GLY A 503 42.02 31.70 63.92
CA GLY A 503 41.22 30.67 64.58
C GLY A 503 40.70 29.61 63.60
N ASP A 504 40.20 30.03 62.45
CA ASP A 504 39.74 29.14 61.39
C ASP A 504 40.89 28.26 60.85
N LYS A 505 42.08 28.82 60.67
CA LYS A 505 43.29 28.07 60.30
C LYS A 505 43.70 27.08 61.38
N LEU A 506 43.59 27.48 62.66
CA LEU A 506 43.86 26.59 63.78
C LEU A 506 42.91 25.39 63.76
N LEU A 507 41.59 25.62 63.61
CA LEU A 507 40.60 24.54 63.56
C LEU A 507 40.88 23.56 62.42
N ARG A 508 41.18 24.05 61.20
CA ARG A 508 41.57 23.17 60.07
C ARG A 508 42.79 22.32 60.40
N LYS A 509 43.83 22.94 60.97
CA LYS A 509 45.06 22.24 61.35
C LYS A 509 44.83 21.19 62.42
N LEU A 510 43.96 21.47 63.40
CA LEU A 510 43.57 20.51 64.42
C LEU A 510 42.80 19.33 63.81
N VAL A 511 41.84 19.59 62.91
CA VAL A 511 41.13 18.51 62.19
C VAL A 511 42.11 17.61 61.43
N ASP A 512 43.04 18.18 60.66
CA ASP A 512 44.04 17.41 59.91
C ASP A 512 44.92 16.53 60.82
N VAL A 513 45.27 17.02 62.01
CA VAL A 513 46.10 16.28 62.96
C VAL A 513 45.29 15.21 63.68
N LEU A 514 44.10 15.54 64.16
CA LEU A 514 43.25 14.61 64.89
C LEU A 514 42.82 13.45 63.99
N ILE A 515 42.35 13.71 62.75
CA ILE A 515 41.93 12.66 61.82
C ILE A 515 43.06 11.66 61.52
N LYS A 516 44.31 12.13 61.37
CA LYS A 516 45.47 11.25 61.11
C LYS A 516 45.81 10.31 62.27
N ASN A 517 45.35 10.63 63.47
CA ASN A 517 45.58 9.85 64.68
C ASN A 517 44.35 9.01 65.08
N LEU A 518 43.31 8.99 64.25
CA LEU A 518 42.12 8.19 64.48
C LEU A 518 42.14 6.89 63.67
N PRO A 519 41.50 5.82 64.15
CA PRO A 519 41.30 4.63 63.35
C PRO A 519 40.41 4.94 62.14
N ILE A 520 40.58 4.17 61.05
CA ILE A 520 39.82 4.35 59.80
C ILE A 520 38.30 4.27 60.01
N SER A 521 37.86 3.54 61.04
CA SER A 521 36.45 3.38 61.41
C SER A 521 35.87 4.55 62.22
N ALA A 522 36.69 5.49 62.71
CA ALA A 522 36.23 6.61 63.52
C ALA A 522 35.48 7.65 62.66
N GLN A 523 34.37 8.16 63.19
CA GLN A 523 33.67 9.27 62.57
C GLN A 523 34.02 10.57 63.28
N PHE A 524 34.92 11.33 62.69
CA PHE A 524 35.32 12.65 63.19
C PHE A 524 34.37 13.74 62.69
N THR A 525 33.79 14.47 63.62
CA THR A 525 32.74 15.47 63.35
C THR A 525 33.13 16.81 63.95
N ARG A 526 32.91 17.91 63.23
CA ARG A 526 32.83 19.22 63.85
C ARG A 526 31.41 19.40 64.41
N TYR A 527 31.31 19.31 65.73
CA TYR A 527 30.03 19.30 66.45
C TYR A 527 29.42 20.72 66.54
N GLY A 528 30.26 21.75 66.70
CA GLY A 528 29.85 23.14 66.60
C GLY A 528 30.95 24.11 67.04
N GLY A 529 31.19 25.20 66.30
CA GLY A 529 32.24 26.17 66.68
C GLY A 529 33.63 25.53 66.77
N GLU A 530 34.17 25.48 67.98
CA GLU A 530 35.43 24.83 68.38
C GLU A 530 35.28 23.41 68.94
N GLU A 531 34.05 22.90 68.99
CA GLU A 531 33.73 21.56 69.52
C GLU A 531 33.79 20.51 68.41
N PHE A 532 34.48 19.41 68.69
CA PHE A 532 34.53 18.23 67.84
C PHE A 532 33.94 17.02 68.57
N ALA A 533 33.40 16.08 67.81
CA ALA A 533 32.89 14.82 68.35
C ALA A 533 33.46 13.65 67.56
N ILE A 534 33.74 12.56 68.24
CA ILE A 534 34.24 11.33 67.64
C ILE A 534 33.33 10.19 68.03
N LEU A 535 32.78 9.51 67.03
CA LEU A 535 31.95 8.33 67.21
C LEU A 535 32.75 7.08 66.80
N LEU A 536 32.82 6.10 67.69
CA LEU A 536 33.65 4.90 67.55
C LEU A 536 32.78 3.65 67.73
N ASP A 537 32.64 2.87 66.67
CA ASP A 537 31.97 1.57 66.68
C ASP A 537 32.90 0.50 67.28
N ARG A 538 32.39 -0.32 68.21
CA ARG A 538 33.11 -1.46 68.81
C ARG A 538 34.42 -1.11 69.52
N MET A 539 34.46 0.03 70.21
CA MET A 539 35.58 0.44 71.04
C MET A 539 35.19 0.46 72.52
N GLY A 540 35.98 -0.22 73.37
CA GLY A 540 35.78 -0.29 74.81
C GLY A 540 36.47 0.83 75.59
N PHE A 541 36.27 0.87 76.91
CA PHE A 541 36.75 1.95 77.78
C PHE A 541 38.28 2.15 77.75
N GLU A 542 39.07 1.08 77.91
CA GLU A 542 40.54 1.19 77.97
C GLU A 542 41.13 1.73 76.65
N GLU A 543 40.63 1.23 75.52
CA GLU A 543 41.02 1.69 74.18
C GLU A 543 40.60 3.15 73.93
N LEU A 544 39.40 3.52 74.39
CA LEU A 544 38.88 4.88 74.29
C LEU A 544 39.73 5.87 75.10
N GLU A 545 40.12 5.51 76.32
CA GLU A 545 40.95 6.34 77.19
C GLU A 545 42.34 6.54 76.61
N GLN A 546 42.97 5.47 76.10
CA GLN A 546 44.26 5.55 75.41
C GLN A 546 44.19 6.45 74.17
N LEU A 547 43.15 6.28 73.34
CA LEU A 547 42.96 7.10 72.15
C LEU A 547 42.74 8.57 72.52
N ALA A 548 41.89 8.86 73.50
CA ALA A 548 41.64 10.22 73.95
C ALA A 548 42.93 10.88 74.48
N GLU A 549 43.72 10.16 75.27
CA GLU A 549 44.98 10.69 75.80
C GLU A 549 46.01 10.93 74.68
N GLN A 550 46.10 10.01 73.71
CA GLN A 550 46.94 10.20 72.53
C GLN A 550 46.53 11.46 71.74
N LEU A 551 45.24 11.70 71.51
CA LEU A 551 44.77 12.90 70.80
C LEU A 551 45.12 14.18 71.56
N ARG A 552 44.99 14.16 72.89
CA ARG A 552 45.36 15.26 73.77
C ARG A 552 46.86 15.54 73.70
N GLU A 553 47.69 14.51 73.87
CA GLU A 553 49.15 14.61 73.82
C GLU A 553 49.66 15.09 72.47
N VAL A 554 49.17 14.51 71.37
CA VAL A 554 49.56 14.90 70.02
C VAL A 554 49.24 16.38 69.78
N THR A 555 48.08 16.85 70.25
CA THR A 555 47.70 18.26 70.14
C THR A 555 48.65 19.18 70.91
N GLU A 556 48.99 18.82 72.15
CA GLU A 556 49.95 19.59 72.97
C GLU A 556 51.37 19.56 72.39
N GLN A 557 51.79 18.43 71.81
CA GLN A 557 53.10 18.25 71.16
C GLN A 557 53.26 19.05 69.86
N LEU A 558 52.16 19.48 69.22
CA LEU A 558 52.25 20.41 68.08
C LEU A 558 52.85 21.77 68.48
N GLN A 559 52.84 22.11 69.78
CA GLN A 559 53.36 23.37 70.32
C GLN A 559 52.83 24.60 69.55
N LEU A 560 51.55 24.57 69.16
CA LEU A 560 50.93 25.67 68.42
C LEU A 560 50.82 26.89 69.35
N PRO A 561 51.35 28.08 68.98
CA PRO A 561 51.35 29.24 69.85
C PRO A 561 49.93 29.70 70.22
N HIS A 562 49.67 29.90 71.51
CA HIS A 562 48.47 30.55 72.05
C HIS A 562 48.90 31.60 73.09
N LEU A 563 49.41 32.75 72.61
CA LEU A 563 49.99 33.80 73.47
C LEU A 563 48.94 34.58 74.28
N GLY A 564 47.65 34.38 74.01
CA GLY A 564 46.54 34.98 74.76
C GLY A 564 46.19 34.25 76.06
N ARG A 565 46.93 33.20 76.45
CA ARG A 565 46.76 32.44 77.70
C ARG A 565 48.09 32.13 78.37
N ASP A 566 48.06 31.88 79.68
CA ASP A 566 49.25 31.67 80.51
C ASP A 566 50.09 30.45 80.10
N ARG A 567 49.45 29.41 79.53
CA ARG A 567 50.12 28.18 79.09
C ARG A 567 50.86 28.32 77.76
N GLY A 568 50.62 29.41 77.01
CA GLY A 568 51.34 29.75 75.77
C GLY A 568 51.12 28.84 74.56
N VAL A 569 50.42 27.71 74.69
CA VAL A 569 50.16 26.74 73.61
C VAL A 569 48.69 26.32 73.53
N VAL A 570 48.27 25.88 72.34
CA VAL A 570 46.93 25.30 72.11
C VAL A 570 46.86 23.91 72.74
N THR A 571 45.79 23.66 73.49
CA THR A 571 45.47 22.36 74.08
C THR A 571 44.01 22.02 73.86
N ILE A 572 43.64 20.77 74.05
CA ILE A 572 42.24 20.31 73.99
C ILE A 572 41.85 19.64 75.30
N SER A 573 40.61 19.84 75.72
CA SER A 573 39.98 19.05 76.78
C SER A 573 39.04 18.04 76.13
N ILE A 574 39.02 16.82 76.67
CA ILE A 574 38.24 15.70 76.10
C ILE A 574 37.37 15.08 77.18
N GLY A 575 36.08 15.02 76.90
CA GLY A 575 35.09 14.24 77.64
C GLY A 575 34.67 13.04 76.84
N GLY A 576 34.43 11.90 77.49
CA GLY A 576 34.00 10.72 76.75
C GLY A 576 33.23 9.73 77.59
N ILE A 577 32.60 8.81 76.88
CA ILE A 577 31.84 7.71 77.44
C ILE A 577 32.05 6.48 76.56
N SER A 578 32.27 5.34 77.22
CA SER A 578 32.18 4.04 76.58
C SER A 578 30.96 3.33 77.13
N LEU A 579 30.09 2.86 76.24
CA LEU A 579 28.89 2.13 76.62
C LEU A 579 29.11 0.64 76.37
N HIS A 580 29.09 -0.14 77.45
CA HIS A 580 29.26 -1.59 77.41
C HIS A 580 28.28 -2.23 78.40
N ASN A 581 27.43 -3.17 77.94
CA ASN A 581 26.46 -3.91 78.78
C ASN A 581 25.53 -3.07 79.68
N SER A 582 25.34 -1.78 79.39
CA SER A 582 24.51 -0.86 80.17
C SER A 582 23.26 -0.44 79.39
N TYR A 583 22.09 -0.51 80.03
CA TYR A 583 20.81 -0.14 79.42
C TYR A 583 20.46 1.32 79.75
N TYR A 584 20.29 2.13 78.70
CA TYR A 584 19.75 3.49 78.77
C TYR A 584 18.53 3.58 77.85
N ASP A 585 17.47 4.25 78.32
CA ASP A 585 16.24 4.41 77.55
C ASP A 585 16.32 5.55 76.53
N ASP A 586 17.26 6.49 76.72
CA ASP A 586 17.41 7.68 75.87
C ASP A 586 18.87 7.90 75.43
N ALA A 587 19.07 7.96 74.11
CA ALA A 587 20.36 8.26 73.50
C ALA A 587 20.91 9.62 73.94
N LEU A 588 20.06 10.60 74.25
CA LEU A 588 20.51 11.92 74.71
C LEU A 588 21.16 11.87 76.09
N GLU A 589 20.77 10.92 76.95
CA GLU A 589 21.38 10.77 78.28
C GLU A 589 22.85 10.34 78.18
N VAL A 590 23.16 9.40 77.28
CA VAL A 590 24.53 8.95 77.03
C VAL A 590 25.41 10.09 76.51
N LEU A 591 24.88 10.91 75.59
CA LEU A 591 25.63 12.05 75.06
C LEU A 591 25.85 13.16 76.10
N LYS A 592 24.85 13.41 76.98
CA LYS A 592 24.99 14.34 78.11
C LYS A 592 26.10 13.92 79.06
N ILE A 593 26.29 12.62 79.30
CA ILE A 593 27.37 12.14 80.16
C ILE A 593 28.74 12.46 79.56
N ALA A 594 28.91 12.32 78.23
CA ALA A 594 30.15 12.73 77.56
C ALA A 594 30.42 14.24 77.69
N ASP A 595 29.38 15.07 77.55
CA ASP A 595 29.44 16.53 77.79
C ASP A 595 29.79 16.87 79.24
N GLU A 596 29.20 16.17 80.21
CA GLU A 596 29.52 16.33 81.63
C GLU A 596 30.99 15.98 81.90
N GLN A 597 31.51 14.92 81.28
CA GLN A 597 32.93 14.59 81.38
C GLN A 597 33.81 15.69 80.78
N LEU A 598 33.42 16.28 79.65
CA LEU A 598 34.16 17.39 79.04
C LEU A 598 34.14 18.61 79.96
N TYR A 599 33.00 18.89 80.60
CA TYR A 599 32.87 19.96 81.58
C TYR A 599 33.80 19.73 82.79
N LEU A 600 33.88 18.50 83.30
CA LEU A 600 34.83 18.12 84.36
C LEU A 600 36.29 18.30 83.90
N ALA A 601 36.60 17.91 82.66
CA ALA A 601 37.91 18.11 82.06
C ALA A 601 38.28 19.61 81.97
N LYS A 602 37.35 20.48 81.59
CA LYS A 602 37.58 21.92 81.56
C LYS A 602 37.79 22.50 82.97
N ASN A 603 37.00 22.07 83.96
CA ASN A 603 37.03 22.62 85.31
C ASN A 603 38.18 22.14 86.18
N SER A 604 38.74 20.95 85.92
CA SER A 604 39.92 20.48 86.67
C SER A 604 41.27 20.94 86.08
N GLY A 605 41.26 22.02 85.29
CA GLY A 605 42.49 22.67 84.82
C GLY A 605 42.73 22.63 83.31
N ARG A 606 41.80 22.10 82.51
CA ARG A 606 41.91 21.93 81.04
C ARG A 606 43.08 21.03 80.62
N ASN A 607 43.23 20.77 79.32
CA ASN A 607 44.25 19.86 78.77
C ASN A 607 44.28 18.52 79.52
N GLN A 608 43.13 17.88 79.61
CA GLN A 608 43.01 16.57 80.25
C GLN A 608 41.83 15.82 79.65
N VAL A 609 41.87 14.51 79.87
CA VAL A 609 40.81 13.59 79.49
C VAL A 609 40.00 13.20 80.72
N LYS A 610 38.68 13.15 80.57
CA LYS A 610 37.77 12.50 81.51
C LYS A 610 36.89 11.54 80.72
N ILE A 611 36.97 10.25 81.02
CA ILE A 611 36.10 9.24 80.42
C ILE A 611 35.24 8.62 81.51
N LYS A 612 33.95 8.50 81.26
CA LYS A 612 33.05 7.71 82.09
C LYS A 612 33.02 6.27 81.59
N ASN A 613 33.36 5.32 82.46
CA ASN A 613 33.06 3.92 82.23
C ASN A 613 31.66 3.62 82.80
N LEU A 614 30.78 3.07 81.97
CA LEU A 614 29.51 2.49 82.38
C LEU A 614 29.58 1.02 82.01
N GLY A 615 30.15 0.26 82.95
CA GLY A 615 30.27 -1.20 82.86
C GLY A 615 29.12 -1.89 83.56
#